data_AF-A0A2G9P3F5-F1
#
_entry.id   AF-A0A2G9P3F5-F1
#
_cell.length_a   1.000
_cell.length_b   1.000
_cell.length_c   1.000
_cell.angle_alpha   90.00
_cell.angle_beta   90.00
_cell.angle_gamma   90.00
#
_symmetry.space_group_name_H-M   'P 1'
#
loop_
_entity.id
_entity.type
_entity.pdbx_description
1 polymer ?
#
loop_
_entity_poly.entity_id
_entity_poly.type
_entity_poly.pdbx_seq_one_letter_code
_entity_poly.pdbx_strand_id
1 'polypeptide(L)'
;MAARDQEVAKQKRISARQCWICWVVPKDGLKSHSLFEEIRMTYIKELGKAIVKREGNSSQNWQRFYQLTKLMDTMHEVVENLLAFCFYSFTDKSLSVEFPEMLSEIISNQIPKYSSGNIRKLLFHQK
;
A
#
# COMPACT_ATOMS: atom_id res chain seq x y z
N MET A 1 -15.72 -20.50 17.53
CA MET A 1 -14.73 -19.43 17.86
C MET A 1 -13.71 -19.28 16.74
N ALA A 2 -12.98 -20.33 16.35
CA ALA A 2 -11.95 -20.29 15.29
C ALA A 2 -12.40 -19.74 13.91
N ALA A 3 -13.58 -20.13 13.38
CA ALA A 3 -14.06 -19.65 12.08
C ALA A 3 -14.35 -18.13 12.06
N ARG A 4 -14.79 -17.58 13.20
CA ARG A 4 -15.06 -16.14 13.36
C ARG A 4 -13.76 -15.33 13.41
N ASP A 5 -12.72 -15.89 14.03
CA ASP A 5 -11.39 -15.27 14.09
C ASP A 5 -10.68 -15.25 12.73
N GLN A 6 -10.87 -16.32 11.94
CA GLN A 6 -10.30 -16.45 10.59
C GLN A 6 -10.95 -15.47 9.61
N GLU A 7 -12.27 -15.27 9.70
CA GLU A 7 -13.00 -14.30 8.86
C GLU A 7 -12.61 -12.85 9.20
N VAL A 8 -12.45 -12.52 10.49
CA VAL A 8 -11.97 -11.20 10.92
C VAL A 8 -10.53 -10.95 10.45
N ALA A 9 -9.66 -11.96 10.50
CA ALA A 9 -8.29 -11.86 9.98
C ALA A 9 -8.26 -11.67 8.45
N LYS A 10 -9.14 -12.35 7.71
CA LYS A 10 -9.31 -12.21 6.27
C LYS A 10 -9.78 -10.79 5.91
N GLN A 11 -10.78 -10.27 6.60
CA GLN A 11 -11.29 -8.92 6.38
C GLN A 11 -10.20 -7.86 6.62
N LYS A 12 -9.41 -7.98 7.70
CA LYS A 12 -8.28 -7.08 7.97
C LYS A 12 -7.25 -7.08 6.84
N ARG A 13 -6.91 -8.27 6.32
CA ARG A 13 -5.96 -8.40 5.19
C ARG A 13 -6.48 -7.72 3.93
N ILE A 14 -7.77 -7.89 3.61
CA ILE A 14 -8.39 -7.28 2.44
C ILE A 14 -8.40 -5.76 2.58
N SER A 15 -8.86 -5.22 3.72
CA SER A 15 -8.88 -3.79 3.96
C SER A 15 -7.49 -3.15 3.95
N ALA A 16 -6.47 -3.82 4.51
CA ALA A 16 -5.08 -3.34 4.47
C ALA A 16 -4.51 -3.35 3.05
N ARG A 17 -4.76 -4.41 2.27
CA ARG A 17 -4.33 -4.51 0.86
C ARG A 17 -4.98 -3.41 0.02
N GLN A 18 -6.25 -3.12 0.26
CA GLN A 18 -6.97 -2.10 -0.47
C GLN A 18 -6.50 -0.68 -0.10
N CYS A 19 -6.17 -0.43 1.17
CA CYS A 19 -5.53 0.82 1.58
C CYS A 19 -4.17 1.01 0.89
N TRP A 20 -3.39 -0.07 0.73
CA TRP A 20 -2.11 -0.02 0.01
C TRP A 20 -2.31 0.37 -1.45
N ILE A 21 -3.30 -0.20 -2.15
CA ILE A 21 -3.56 0.17 -3.56
C ILE A 21 -3.84 1.68 -3.70
N CYS A 22 -4.41 2.33 -2.70
CA CYS A 22 -4.72 3.76 -2.68
C CYS A 22 -3.61 4.66 -2.12
N TRP A 23 -2.34 4.28 -2.22
CA TRP A 23 -1.30 4.88 -1.37
C TRP A 23 -0.16 5.60 -2.08
N VAL A 24 -0.09 5.41 -3.40
CA VAL A 24 0.85 6.06 -4.30
C VAL A 24 0.03 6.80 -5.34
N VAL A 25 0.20 8.12 -5.44
CA VAL A 25 -0.49 8.95 -6.43
C VAL A 25 0.51 9.73 -7.28
N PRO A 26 0.18 10.04 -8.54
CA PRO A 26 0.98 10.97 -9.33
C PRO A 26 1.08 12.33 -8.61
N LYS A 27 2.24 13.00 -8.71
CA LYS A 27 2.41 14.36 -8.17
C LYS A 27 1.42 15.36 -8.77
N ASP A 28 1.10 15.20 -10.05
CA ASP A 28 0.12 16.03 -10.77
C ASP A 28 -1.33 15.75 -10.35
N GLY A 29 -1.53 14.80 -9.44
CA GLY A 29 -2.84 14.41 -8.93
C GLY A 29 -3.57 13.42 -9.84
N LEU A 30 -4.70 12.93 -9.33
CA LEU A 30 -5.62 12.08 -10.08
C LEU A 30 -6.71 12.96 -10.70
N LYS A 31 -7.19 12.56 -11.90
CA LYS A 31 -8.32 13.25 -12.57
C LYS A 31 -9.55 13.39 -11.67
N SER A 32 -9.78 12.41 -10.79
CA SER A 32 -10.89 12.40 -9.82
C SER A 32 -10.36 12.31 -8.38
N HIS A 33 -9.58 13.30 -7.97
CA HIS A 33 -8.95 13.34 -6.65
C HIS A 33 -9.96 13.25 -5.49
N SER A 34 -11.13 13.89 -5.60
CA SER A 34 -12.17 13.84 -4.57
C SER A 34 -12.70 12.42 -4.33
N LEU A 35 -13.02 11.71 -5.42
CA LEU A 35 -13.48 10.32 -5.37
C LEU A 35 -12.39 9.40 -4.78
N PHE A 36 -11.13 9.63 -5.15
CA PHE A 36 -10.02 8.88 -4.58
C PHE A 36 -9.89 9.05 -3.07
N GLU A 37 -9.99 10.29 -2.56
CA GLU A 37 -9.94 10.55 -1.12
C GLU A 37 -11.16 9.95 -0.39
N GLU A 38 -12.35 9.99 -1.00
CA GLU A 38 -13.55 9.34 -0.45
C GLU A 38 -13.36 7.82 -0.31
N ILE A 39 -12.85 7.18 -1.36
CA ILE A 39 -12.52 5.75 -1.37
C ILE A 39 -11.47 5.44 -0.30
N ARG A 40 -10.40 6.24 -0.23
CA ARG A 40 -9.33 6.08 0.76
C ARG A 40 -9.85 6.20 2.19
N MET A 41 -10.65 7.22 2.50
CA MET A 41 -11.27 7.37 3.82
C MET A 41 -12.19 6.20 4.16
N THR A 42 -12.92 5.67 3.18
CA THR A 42 -13.80 4.52 3.38
C THR A 42 -13.00 3.29 3.83
N TYR A 43 -11.88 2.99 3.17
CA TYR A 43 -11.05 1.86 3.56
C TYR A 43 -10.38 2.04 4.92
N ILE A 44 -9.96 3.27 5.27
CA ILE A 44 -9.43 3.58 6.61
C ILE A 44 -10.50 3.34 7.68
N LYS A 45 -11.75 3.75 7.44
CA LYS A 45 -12.88 3.50 8.34
C LYS A 45 -13.16 2.00 8.50
N GLU A 46 -13.16 1.25 7.40
CA GLU A 46 -13.36 -0.21 7.44
C GLU A 46 -12.23 -0.93 8.19
N LEU A 47 -10.98 -0.47 8.06
CA LEU A 47 -9.85 -0.97 8.85
C LEU A 47 -10.08 -0.74 10.35
N GLY A 48 -10.53 0.47 10.74
CA GLY A 48 -10.89 0.78 12.13
C GLY A 48 -11.99 -0.14 12.67
N LYS A 49 -13.08 -0.32 11.91
CA LYS A 49 -14.17 -1.24 12.28
C LYS A 49 -13.69 -2.67 12.46
N ALA A 50 -12.83 -3.15 11.57
CA ALA A 50 -12.27 -4.50 11.64
C ALA A 50 -11.39 -4.71 12.89
N ILE A 51 -10.72 -3.67 13.38
CA ILE A 51 -9.94 -3.71 14.62
C ILE A 51 -10.88 -3.78 15.83
N VAL A 52 -11.86 -2.87 15.92
CA VAL A 52 -12.83 -2.81 17.01
C VAL A 52 -13.64 -4.11 17.14
N LYS A 53 -14.01 -4.74 16.02
CA LYS A 53 -14.76 -6.01 16.02
C LYS A 53 -13.99 -7.18 16.66
N ARG A 54 -12.67 -7.06 16.83
CA ARG A 54 -11.80 -8.09 17.44
C ARG A 54 -11.58 -7.87 18.94
N GLU A 55 -11.64 -6.64 19.43
CA GLU A 55 -11.21 -6.28 20.79
C GLU A 55 -12.21 -5.35 21.47
N GLY A 56 -12.64 -5.72 22.68
CA GLY A 56 -13.63 -4.97 23.46
C GLY A 56 -13.08 -3.72 24.16
N ASN A 57 -11.76 -3.50 24.18
CA ASN A 57 -11.13 -2.37 24.87
C ASN A 57 -10.69 -1.27 23.88
N SER A 58 -11.25 -0.07 24.04
CA SER A 58 -11.01 1.10 23.20
C SER A 58 -9.54 1.56 23.17
N SER A 59 -8.83 1.47 24.30
CA SER A 59 -7.41 1.87 24.39
C SER A 59 -6.47 0.96 23.57
N GLN A 60 -6.72 -0.35 23.63
CA GLN A 60 -5.96 -1.35 22.86
C GLN A 60 -6.26 -1.26 21.36
N ASN A 61 -7.51 -0.94 21.00
CA ASN A 61 -7.93 -0.72 19.62
C ASN A 61 -7.15 0.42 18.95
N TRP A 62 -6.96 1.55 19.64
CA TRP A 62 -6.19 2.68 19.12
C TRP A 62 -4.71 2.34 18.94
N GLN A 63 -4.10 1.68 19.93
CA GLN A 63 -2.71 1.22 19.84
C GLN A 63 -2.48 0.28 18.66
N ARG A 64 -3.39 -0.67 18.43
CA ARG A 64 -3.30 -1.58 17.28
C ARG A 64 -3.51 -0.88 15.96
N PHE A 65 -4.44 0.08 15.89
CA PHE A 65 -4.64 0.88 14.69
C PHE A 65 -3.35 1.64 14.34
N TYR A 66 -2.75 2.31 15.33
CA TYR A 66 -1.48 3.02 15.17
C TYR A 66 -0.33 2.10 14.74
N GLN A 67 -0.18 0.92 15.36
CA GLN A 67 0.84 -0.05 14.95
C GLN A 67 0.65 -0.51 13.51
N LEU A 68 -0.60 -0.73 13.08
CA LEU A 68 -0.90 -1.16 11.73
C LEU A 68 -0.65 -0.06 10.70
N THR A 69 -1.07 1.18 10.97
CA THR A 69 -0.80 2.33 10.08
C THR A 69 0.69 2.67 10.04
N LYS A 70 1.45 2.41 11.11
CA LYS A 70 2.90 2.59 11.14
C LYS A 70 3.64 1.49 10.36
N LEU A 71 3.23 0.23 10.55
CA LEU A 71 3.72 -0.88 9.71
C LEU A 71 3.46 -0.57 8.24
N MET A 72 2.27 -0.06 7.95
CA MET A 72 1.95 0.45 6.66
C MET A 72 3.01 1.50 6.22
N ASP A 73 3.20 2.62 6.92
CA ASP A 73 4.19 3.62 6.47
C ASP A 73 5.60 3.04 6.19
N THR A 74 6.05 2.05 6.96
CA THR A 74 7.33 1.36 6.69
C THR A 74 7.36 0.52 5.41
N MET A 75 6.21 0.00 4.95
CA MET A 75 6.12 -0.74 3.69
C MET A 75 6.46 0.12 2.47
N HIS A 76 6.27 1.44 2.53
CA HIS A 76 6.71 2.33 1.43
C HIS A 76 8.20 2.19 1.15
N GLU A 77 9.01 2.19 2.19
CA GLU A 77 10.47 2.08 2.07
C GLU A 77 10.89 0.71 1.53
N VAL A 78 10.26 -0.36 2.02
CA VAL A 78 10.51 -1.72 1.52
C VAL A 78 10.15 -1.84 0.04
N VAL A 79 8.99 -1.31 -0.36
CA VAL A 79 8.53 -1.34 -1.76
C VAL A 79 9.45 -0.53 -2.66
N GLU A 80 9.92 0.63 -2.23
CA GLU A 80 10.88 1.41 -3.00
C GLU A 80 12.19 0.66 -3.24
N ASN A 81 12.75 0.04 -2.20
CA ASN A 81 13.98 -0.73 -2.34
C ASN A 81 13.80 -1.94 -3.27
N LEU A 82 12.64 -2.62 -3.19
CA LEU A 82 12.29 -3.71 -4.10
C LEU A 82 12.12 -3.23 -5.54
N LEU A 83 11.46 -2.08 -5.76
CA LEU A 83 11.29 -1.51 -7.09
C LEU A 83 12.63 -1.04 -7.67
N ALA A 84 13.50 -0.43 -6.86
CA ALA A 84 14.84 -0.04 -7.30
C ALA A 84 15.65 -1.25 -7.78
N PHE A 85 15.62 -2.35 -7.01
CA PHE A 85 16.26 -3.60 -7.42
C PHE A 85 15.63 -4.21 -8.67
N CYS A 86 14.29 -4.17 -8.78
CA CYS A 86 13.56 -4.64 -9.96
C CYS A 86 13.94 -3.84 -11.22
N PHE A 87 14.01 -2.50 -11.11
CA PHE A 87 14.41 -1.63 -12.22
C PHE A 87 15.86 -1.84 -12.61
N TYR A 88 16.76 -2.01 -11.64
CA TYR A 88 18.15 -2.37 -11.91
C TYR A 88 18.26 -3.71 -12.66
N SER A 89 17.55 -4.73 -12.18
CA SER A 89 17.56 -6.06 -12.81
C SER A 89 16.94 -6.06 -14.22
N PHE A 90 15.99 -5.15 -14.47
CA PHE A 90 15.35 -4.98 -15.78
C PHE A 90 16.25 -4.26 -16.79
N THR A 91 17.06 -3.30 -16.35
CA THR A 91 17.95 -2.54 -17.24
C THR A 91 19.30 -3.22 -17.47
N ASP A 92 19.79 -3.97 -16.47
CA ASP A 92 21.05 -4.69 -16.55
C ASP A 92 20.89 -6.07 -17.21
N LYS A 93 21.14 -6.11 -18.52
CA LYS A 93 21.06 -7.34 -19.32
C LYS A 93 22.13 -8.39 -18.96
N SER A 94 23.14 -8.04 -18.16
CA SER A 94 24.18 -8.99 -17.73
C SER A 94 23.66 -10.01 -16.71
N LEU A 95 22.55 -9.70 -16.03
CA LEU A 95 21.96 -10.56 -15.00
C LEU A 95 21.12 -11.71 -15.58
N SER A 96 20.93 -11.76 -16.90
CA SER A 96 20.13 -12.79 -17.61
C SER A 96 18.75 -13.04 -17.00
N VAL A 97 18.13 -12.01 -16.42
CA VAL A 97 16.78 -12.09 -15.86
C VAL A 97 15.76 -11.86 -16.97
N GLU A 98 14.89 -12.84 -17.18
CA GLU A 98 13.78 -12.72 -18.14
C GLU A 98 12.53 -12.19 -17.44
N PHE A 99 11.87 -11.20 -18.07
CA PHE A 99 10.63 -10.63 -17.59
C PHE A 99 9.49 -10.98 -18.56
N PRO A 100 8.36 -11.51 -18.05
CA PRO A 100 7.13 -11.67 -18.82
C PRO A 100 6.67 -10.34 -19.45
N GLU A 101 6.02 -10.42 -20.61
CA GLU A 101 5.58 -9.25 -21.40
C GLU A 101 4.80 -8.21 -20.57
N MET A 102 3.81 -8.67 -19.80
CA MET A 102 3.00 -7.80 -18.94
C MET A 102 3.84 -7.05 -17.90
N LEU A 103 4.83 -7.71 -17.30
CA LEU A 103 5.70 -7.07 -16.31
C LEU A 103 6.65 -6.08 -16.99
N SER A 104 7.17 -6.43 -18.16
CA SER A 104 8.02 -5.53 -18.97
C SER A 104 7.30 -4.25 -19.35
N GLU A 105 6.03 -4.32 -19.74
CA GLU A 105 5.21 -3.14 -20.05
C GLU A 105 4.98 -2.27 -18.80
N ILE A 106 4.63 -2.89 -17.66
CA ILE A 106 4.42 -2.18 -16.40
C ILE A 106 5.72 -1.48 -15.95
N ILE A 107 6.84 -2.20 -15.93
CA ILE A 107 8.13 -1.68 -15.48
C ILE A 107 8.60 -0.52 -16.36
N SER A 108 8.50 -0.68 -17.69
CA SER A 108 8.87 0.38 -18.66
C SER A 108 8.06 1.66 -18.45
N ASN A 109 6.77 1.54 -18.10
CA ASN A 109 5.91 2.68 -17.80
C ASN A 109 6.15 3.31 -16.42
N GLN A 110 6.76 2.58 -15.47
CA GLN A 110 6.99 3.03 -14.10
C GLN A 110 8.37 3.67 -13.90
N ILE A 111 9.43 3.16 -14.54
CA ILE A 111 10.79 3.70 -14.46
C ILE A 111 10.84 5.23 -14.64
N PRO A 112 10.26 5.84 -15.70
CA PRO A 112 10.33 7.29 -15.89
C PRO A 112 9.54 8.06 -14.81
N LYS A 113 8.46 7.50 -14.27
CA LYS A 113 7.65 8.12 -13.22
C LYS A 113 8.38 8.16 -11.88
N TYR A 114 9.11 7.10 -11.55
CA TYR A 114 9.97 7.06 -10.36
C TYR A 114 11.21 7.93 -10.52
N SER A 115 11.86 7.91 -11.68
CA SER A 115 13.09 8.67 -11.93
C SER A 115 12.87 10.19 -11.99
N SER A 116 11.72 10.63 -12.52
CA SER A 116 11.30 12.04 -12.48
C SER A 116 10.81 12.49 -11.09
N GLY A 117 10.69 11.57 -10.14
CA GLY A 117 10.11 11.82 -8.84
C GLY A 117 8.63 12.23 -8.92
N ASN A 118 7.90 11.92 -10.00
CA ASN A 118 6.49 12.28 -10.20
C ASN A 118 5.51 11.47 -9.35
N ILE A 119 5.99 10.94 -8.23
CA ILE A 119 5.25 10.08 -7.33
C ILE A 119 5.18 10.74 -5.95
N ARG A 120 3.97 10.78 -5.40
CA ARG A 120 3.68 11.24 -4.04
C ARG A 120 3.23 10.05 -3.19
N LYS A 121 3.96 9.82 -2.11
CA LYS A 121 3.59 8.86 -1.07
C LYS A 121 2.57 9.49 -0.13
N LEU A 122 1.52 8.75 0.21
CA LEU A 122 0.47 9.20 1.12
C LEU A 122 0.66 8.57 2.51
N LEU A 123 1.61 9.08 3.30
CA LEU A 123 1.88 8.56 4.64
C LEU A 123 0.72 8.83 5.60
N PHE A 124 0.50 7.91 6.55
CA PHE A 124 -0.42 8.10 7.66
C PHE A 124 0.19 8.98 8.75
N HIS A 125 1.48 8.81 9.01
CA HIS A 125 2.23 9.62 9.97
C HIS A 125 3.28 10.44 9.22
N GLN A 126 3.17 11.76 9.36
CA GLN A 126 4.24 12.65 8.93
C GLN A 126 5.42 12.51 9.91
N LYS A 127 6.65 12.67 9.40
CA LYS A 127 7.85 12.72 10.23
C LYS A 127 7.85 13.96 11.11
#